data_AF-A0A4Y2FM33-F1
#
_entry.id   AF-A0A4Y2FM33-F1
#
_cell.length_a   1.000
_cell.length_b   1.000
_cell.length_c   1.000
_cell.angle_alpha   90.00
_cell.angle_beta   90.00
_cell.angle_gamma   90.00
#
_symmetry.space_group_name_H-M   'P 1'
#
loop_
_entity.id
_entity.type
_entity.pdbx_description
1 polymer ?
#
loop_
_entity_poly.entity_id
_entity_poly.type
_entity_poly.pdbx_seq_one_letter_code
_entity_poly.pdbx_strand_id
1 'polypeptide(L)'
;MSTCAVATCSNYHRKTKDKGVIYHVFSVCPNRNKLRISKCKRQDHINVKYARICSDHFRLTVYMDGMKNRLLCLNQKKIVKPDEVPSVSLPLQDNGEDN
;
A
#
# COMPACT_ATOMS: atom_id res chain seq x y z
N MET A 1 14.52 -5.78 -6.22
CA MET A 1 13.28 -5.71 -7.01
C MET A 1 12.11 -5.67 -6.05
N SER A 2 11.22 -4.69 -6.15
CA SER A 2 10.06 -4.59 -5.26
C SER A 2 8.82 -5.15 -5.95
N THR A 3 8.25 -6.22 -5.40
CA THR A 3 6.93 -6.76 -5.74
C THR A 3 5.90 -6.22 -4.76
N CYS A 4 4.65 -6.04 -5.22
CA CYS A 4 3.56 -5.65 -4.32
C CYS A 4 3.29 -6.76 -3.31
N ALA A 5 3.04 -6.38 -2.06
CA ALA A 5 2.74 -7.30 -0.97
C ALA A 5 1.27 -7.78 -0.96
N VAL A 6 0.39 -7.27 -1.82
CA VAL A 6 -0.99 -7.74 -1.92
C VAL A 6 -1.04 -9.02 -2.76
N ALA A 7 -1.66 -10.09 -2.24
CA ALA A 7 -1.61 -11.42 -2.82
C ALA A 7 -2.11 -11.50 -4.27
N THR A 8 -3.14 -10.74 -4.61
CA THR A 8 -3.72 -10.69 -5.97
C THR A 8 -3.00 -9.71 -6.91
N CYS A 9 -1.99 -8.99 -6.43
CA CYS A 9 -1.35 -7.94 -7.19
C CYS A 9 -0.10 -8.45 -7.90
N SER A 10 -0.11 -8.38 -9.23
CA SER A 10 1.04 -8.74 -10.08
C SER A 10 1.95 -7.53 -10.41
N ASN A 11 1.83 -6.43 -9.67
CA ASN A 11 2.68 -5.25 -9.86
C ASN A 11 4.06 -5.48 -9.25
N TYR A 12 5.09 -5.19 -10.05
CA TYR A 12 6.47 -5.14 -9.61
C TYR A 12 7.21 -4.03 -10.35
N HIS A 13 8.28 -3.51 -9.76
CA HIS A 13 8.93 -2.27 -10.18
C HIS A 13 9.22 -2.20 -11.69
N ARG A 14 9.74 -3.28 -12.30
CA ARG A 14 10.08 -3.31 -13.73
C ARG A 14 8.83 -3.28 -14.64
N LYS A 15 7.70 -3.87 -14.22
CA LYS A 15 6.43 -3.84 -14.97
C LYS A 15 5.75 -2.46 -14.94
N THR A 16 5.99 -1.69 -13.90
CA THR A 16 5.27 -0.44 -13.63
C THR A 16 6.13 0.81 -13.72
N LYS A 17 7.36 0.71 -14.26
CA LYS A 17 8.36 1.80 -14.30
C LYS A 17 7.79 3.10 -14.89
N ASP A 18 7.07 2.98 -16.00
CA ASP A 18 6.56 4.13 -16.77
C ASP A 18 5.06 4.36 -16.54
N LYS A 19 4.47 3.66 -15.55
CA LYS A 19 3.02 3.72 -15.25
C LYS A 19 2.69 4.63 -14.07
N GLY A 20 3.69 5.33 -13.51
CA GLY A 20 3.50 6.22 -12.37
C GLY A 20 3.12 5.52 -11.05
N VAL A 21 3.32 4.19 -10.97
CA VAL A 21 3.00 3.39 -9.77
C VAL A 21 4.08 3.57 -8.73
N ILE A 22 3.67 3.93 -7.52
CA ILE A 22 4.57 4.19 -6.38
C ILE A 22 4.48 3.03 -5.39
N TYR A 23 5.62 2.61 -4.82
CA TYR A 23 5.67 1.51 -3.85
C TYR A 23 5.89 2.04 -2.43
N HIS A 24 4.87 1.91 -1.59
CA HIS A 24 4.85 2.38 -0.20
C HIS A 24 5.42 1.32 0.75
N VAL A 25 6.34 1.72 1.62
CA VAL A 25 6.88 0.86 2.68
C VAL A 25 5.86 0.73 3.80
N PHE A 26 5.90 -0.38 4.53
CA PHE A 26 5.24 -0.49 5.83
C PHE A 26 5.81 0.55 6.80
N SER A 27 4.99 0.98 7.76
CA SER A 27 5.40 1.97 8.77
C SER A 27 6.42 1.37 9.74
N VAL A 28 7.17 2.20 10.47
CA VAL A 28 7.99 1.75 11.60
C VAL A 28 7.09 1.33 12.78
N CYS A 29 5.88 1.88 12.88
CA CYS A 29 4.93 1.59 13.95
C CYS A 29 4.28 0.20 13.79
N PRO A 30 4.56 -0.79 14.66
CA PRO A 30 4.10 -2.18 14.47
C PRO A 30 2.58 -2.34 14.44
N ASN A 31 1.86 -1.56 15.25
CA ASN A 31 0.41 -1.62 15.35
C ASN A 31 -0.29 -1.28 14.02
N ARG A 32 0.27 -0.34 13.24
CA ARG A 32 -0.26 0.06 11.93
C ARG A 32 0.01 -0.99 10.86
N ASN A 33 1.10 -1.74 11.00
CA ASN A 33 1.45 -2.80 10.07
C ASN A 33 0.54 -4.02 10.20
N LYS A 34 0.08 -4.36 11.41
CA LYS A 34 -0.84 -5.52 11.62
C LYS A 34 -2.05 -5.45 10.68
N LEU A 35 -2.69 -4.29 10.60
CA LEU A 35 -3.86 -4.10 9.75
C LEU A 35 -3.51 -4.16 8.25
N ARG A 36 -2.39 -3.55 7.84
CA ARG A 36 -1.93 -3.59 6.44
C ARG A 36 -1.54 -5.00 6.01
N ILE A 37 -0.87 -5.78 6.86
CA ILE A 37 -0.51 -7.19 6.61
C ILE A 37 -1.77 -8.02 6.45
N SER A 38 -2.73 -7.88 7.38
CA SER A 38 -4.02 -8.58 7.31
C SER A 38 -4.78 -8.29 6.01
N LYS A 39 -4.74 -7.04 5.53
CA LYS A 39 -5.36 -6.63 4.26
C LYS A 39 -4.58 -7.11 3.02
N CYS A 40 -3.29 -7.36 3.13
CA CYS A 40 -2.50 -7.90 2.02
C CYS A 40 -2.89 -9.34 1.66
N LYS A 41 -3.48 -10.09 2.60
CA LYS A 41 -4.04 -11.44 2.41
C LYS A 41 -3.03 -12.45 1.81
N ARG A 42 -1.73 -12.22 1.98
CA ARG A 42 -0.71 -13.22 1.67
C ARG A 42 -0.73 -14.30 2.74
N GLN A 43 -0.58 -15.55 2.31
CA GLN A 43 -0.47 -16.69 3.21
C GLN A 43 0.94 -16.80 3.82
N ASP A 44 1.95 -16.32 3.09
CA ASP A 44 3.33 -16.32 3.57
C ASP A 44 3.62 -15.13 4.51
N HIS A 45 4.67 -15.29 5.32
CA HIS A 45 5.10 -14.26 6.24
C HIS A 45 5.62 -13.02 5.50
N ILE A 46 4.96 -11.88 5.70
CA ILE A 46 5.38 -10.60 5.13
C ILE A 46 6.49 -9.97 5.97
N ASN A 47 7.70 -9.89 5.42
CA ASN A 47 8.78 -9.10 6.00
C ASN A 47 8.55 -7.60 5.80
N VAL A 48 8.00 -6.94 6.83
CA VAL A 48 7.63 -5.51 6.81
C VAL A 48 8.79 -4.56 6.48
N LYS A 49 10.04 -4.97 6.71
CA LYS A 49 11.22 -4.13 6.43
C LYS A 49 11.44 -3.94 4.92
N TYR A 50 11.11 -4.96 4.13
CA TYR A 50 11.40 -4.99 2.69
C TYR A 50 10.13 -4.98 1.82
N ALA A 51 9.02 -5.48 2.36
CA ALA A 51 7.76 -5.53 1.65
C ALA A 51 7.22 -4.14 1.34
N ARG A 52 6.56 -3.99 0.19
CA ARG A 52 5.93 -2.74 -0.23
C ARG A 52 4.55 -2.97 -0.83
N ILE A 53 3.68 -2.00 -0.71
CA ILE A 53 2.33 -2.01 -1.30
C ILE A 53 2.30 -0.95 -2.41
N CYS A 54 1.84 -1.31 -3.61
CA CYS A 54 1.77 -0.35 -4.71
C CYS A 54 0.62 0.66 -4.51
N SER A 55 0.76 1.84 -5.12
CA SER A 55 -0.16 2.98 -5.01
C SER A 55 -1.60 2.64 -5.40
N ASP A 56 -1.78 1.66 -6.29
CA ASP A 56 -3.08 1.27 -6.86
C ASP A 56 -4.04 0.71 -5.78
N HIS A 57 -3.51 0.27 -4.63
CA HIS A 57 -4.33 -0.21 -3.52
C HIS A 57 -4.72 0.90 -2.52
N PHE A 58 -4.26 2.13 -2.73
CA PHE A 58 -4.60 3.28 -1.91
C PHE A 58 -5.48 4.26 -2.70
N ARG A 59 -6.57 4.72 -2.10
CA ARG A 59 -7.37 5.81 -2.68
C ARG A 59 -6.50 7.07 -2.79
N LEU A 60 -6.68 7.87 -3.83
CA LEU A 60 -5.96 9.15 -3.94
C LEU A 60 -6.26 10.12 -2.77
N THR A 61 -7.38 9.93 -2.08
CA THR A 61 -7.82 10.71 -0.92
C THR A 61 -7.04 10.43 0.37
N VAL A 62 -6.28 9.33 0.42
CA VAL A 62 -5.46 8.97 1.59
C VAL A 62 -4.03 9.46 1.52
N TYR A 63 -3.66 10.14 0.44
CA TYR A 63 -2.39 10.84 0.36
C TYR A 63 -2.45 12.11 1.21
N MET A 64 -1.38 12.37 1.95
CA MET A 64 -1.22 13.65 2.65
C MET A 64 -1.35 14.76 1.61
N ASP A 65 -2.29 15.67 1.87
CA ASP A 65 -2.61 16.75 0.94
C ASP A 65 -1.32 17.51 0.58
N GLY A 66 -1.02 17.55 -0.72
CA GLY A 66 0.18 18.17 -1.27
C GLY A 66 0.26 19.66 -0.93
N MET A 67 -0.82 20.26 -0.42
CA MET A 67 -0.85 21.64 0.07
C MET A 67 0.17 21.92 1.17
N LYS A 68 0.37 21.01 2.14
CA LYS A 68 1.41 21.21 3.18
C LYS A 68 2.83 21.11 2.61
N ASN A 69 3.05 20.25 1.61
CA ASN A 69 4.34 20.13 0.93
C ASN A 69 4.62 21.30 -0.03
N ARG A 70 3.59 21.90 -0.65
CA ARG A 70 3.69 23.15 -1.43
C ARG A 70 4.15 24.32 -0.57
N LEU A 71 3.64 24.45 0.66
CA LEU A 71 4.06 25.50 1.59
C LEU A 71 5.52 25.35 2.04
N LEU A 72 6.03 24.10 2.08
CA LEU A 72 7.36 23.76 2.59
C LEU A 72 8.42 23.57 1.49
N CYS A 73 8.10 23.81 0.22
CA CYS A 73 8.98 23.55 -0.93
C CYS A 73 9.61 22.14 -0.95
N LEU A 74 8.97 21.16 -0.30
CA LEU A 74 9.44 19.78 -0.28
C LEU A 74 8.93 19.09 -1.56
N ASN A 75 9.85 18.43 -2.28
CA ASN A 75 9.53 17.62 -3.46
C ASN A 75 8.26 16.80 -3.21
N GLN A 76 7.30 16.87 -4.14
CA GLN A 76 5.98 16.25 -4.07
C GLN A 76 6.07 14.71 -4.09
N LYS A 77 6.64 14.12 -3.04
CA LYS A 77 6.55 12.69 -2.78
C LYS A 77 5.11 12.45 -2.34
N LYS A 78 4.35 11.68 -3.12
CA LYS A 78 3.02 11.22 -2.75
C LYS A 78 3.17 10.29 -1.52
N ILE A 79 3.08 10.86 -0.31
CA ILE A 79 3.16 10.12 0.95
C ILE A 79 1.73 9.75 1.33
N VAL A 80 1.42 8.45 1.40
CA VAL A 80 0.17 7.97 1.99
C VAL A 80 0.19 8.27 3.49
N LYS A 81 -0.92 8.79 4.03
CA LYS A 81 -1.05 9.01 5.47
C LYS A 81 -0.66 7.72 6.22
N PRO A 82 0.14 7.81 7.28
CA PRO A 82 0.69 6.61 7.92
C PRO A 82 -0.40 5.73 8.58
N ASP A 83 -1.59 6.25 8.83
CA ASP A 83 -2.76 5.50 9.35
C ASP A 83 -3.53 4.77 8.27
N GLU A 84 -3.26 5.05 7.00
CA GLU A 84 -4.14 4.59 5.95
C GLU A 84 -3.86 3.18 5.46
N VAL A 85 -4.96 2.50 5.24
CA VAL A 85 -5.02 1.08 4.95
C VAL A 85 -5.35 0.88 3.47
N PRO A 86 -4.81 -0.17 2.84
CA PRO A 86 -5.24 -0.55 1.50
C PRO A 86 -6.74 -0.83 1.55
N SER A 87 -7.51 -0.09 0.76
CA SER A 87 -8.98 -0.11 0.77
C SER A 87 -9.60 -0.40 -0.59
N VAL A 88 -8.79 -0.41 -1.66
CA VAL A 88 -9.24 -0.61 -3.04
C VAL A 88 -8.58 -1.85 -3.62
N SER A 89 -9.36 -2.64 -4.37
CA SER A 89 -8.88 -3.84 -5.09
C SER A 89 -8.19 -4.84 -4.18
N LEU A 90 -8.81 -5.10 -3.03
CA LEU A 90 -8.43 -6.22 -2.15
C LEU A 90 -9.04 -7.51 -2.70
N PRO A 91 -8.39 -8.68 -2.49
CA PRO A 91 -9.06 -9.95 -2.69
C PRO A 91 -10.38 -9.97 -1.89
N LEU A 92 -11.45 -10.41 -2.55
CA LEU A 92 -12.77 -10.58 -1.94
C LEU A 92 -12.63 -11.43 -0.67
N GLN A 93 -13.29 -11.00 0.40
CA GLN A 93 -13.55 -11.90 1.52
C GLN A 93 -14.57 -12.90 0.99
N ASP A 94 -14.18 -14.16 0.91
CA ASP A 94 -15.12 -15.26 0.84
C ASP A 94 -15.84 -15.28 2.19
N ASN A 95 -16.94 -14.52 2.28
CA ASN A 95 -17.89 -14.71 3.34
C ASN A 95 -18.56 -16.03 3.00
N GLY A 96 -18.17 -17.11 3.69
CA GLY A 96 -19.01 -18.29 3.77
C GLY A 96 -20.34 -17.88 4.36
N GLU A 97 -21.30 -17.57 3.49
CA GLU A 97 -22.73 -17.66 3.79
C GLU A 97 -23.00 -19.15 4.02
N ASP A 98 -22.90 -19.57 5.28
CA ASP A 98 -23.48 -20.84 5.71
C ASP A 98 -25.00 -20.63 5.76
N ASN A 99 -25.72 -21.52 5.06
CA ASN A 99 -27.18 -21.52 4.92
C ASN A 99 -27.91 -21.65 6.25
#